data_AF-A0A1I8P086-F1
#
_entry.id   AF-A0A1I8P086-F1
#
_cell.length_a   1.000
_cell.length_b   1.000
_cell.length_c   1.000
_cell.angle_alpha   90.00
_cell.angle_beta   90.00
_cell.angle_gamma   90.00
#
_symmetry.space_group_name_H-M   'P 1'
#
loop_
_entity.id
_entity.type
_entity.pdbx_description
1 polymer ?
#
loop_
_entity_poly.entity_id
_entity_poly.type
_entity_poly.pdbx_seq_one_letter_code
_entity_poly.pdbx_strand_id
1 'polypeptide(L)'
;MNKRTVIIVVALVSILCLAVGGNLYFMYYLNAQEPPLSSTRALENVIRHKIRHLKPAYLNRNPRFFMYRNKLLKNYRPATYENASVLWDIANWWPHENEIYPLYDSSMGQLLQTLRNEPITKVNNLSRGTQLKLLVRLSNQQKVIFKPQWYPRDIVVEGPVYSGKDRHIAEVYAFYLGAVLDLRWTPIVVGRVVNLKTDIYDKGDSELQNTMTITPGDNETEQYCLFGKCHYCNEEETVCGDENNNIEGVLIYIIPGQLAKRRSPWQRTYKEDKRAPWEDDMNYCKSLKGKMETIRLLDLIDVAIFDYLIQNGDRHHYETREERVVLIDNGKAFGNPHKDHLDILAPLYQCCLLRATTWERLQVFSGGVLTELVDRLTKNDALYPLITDKHKRGVERRLLVIFAVVEYCMDREGEKMFKNL
;
A
#
# COMPACT_ATOMS: atom_id res chain seq x y z
N MET A 1 -23.65 77.63 8.01
CA MET A 1 -24.50 76.42 7.87
C MET A 1 -25.42 76.30 9.07
N ASN A 2 -26.72 76.11 8.86
CA ASN A 2 -27.70 75.93 9.95
C ASN A 2 -27.38 74.63 10.70
N LYS A 3 -27.53 74.58 12.04
CA LYS A 3 -27.24 73.39 12.88
C LYS A 3 -27.93 72.13 12.35
N ARG A 4 -29.13 72.29 11.80
CA ARG A 4 -29.91 71.21 11.17
C ARG A 4 -29.22 70.62 9.93
N THR A 5 -28.60 71.46 9.11
CA THR A 5 -27.83 71.05 7.93
C THR A 5 -26.56 70.29 8.31
N VAL A 6 -25.88 70.70 9.38
CA VAL A 6 -24.68 70.00 9.88
C VAL A 6 -25.05 68.57 10.34
N ILE A 7 -26.14 68.42 11.10
CA ILE A 7 -26.59 67.11 11.60
C ILE A 7 -26.96 66.17 10.46
N ILE A 8 -27.66 66.66 9.44
CA ILE A 8 -28.05 65.86 8.27
C ILE A 8 -26.81 65.41 7.48
N VAL A 9 -25.85 66.31 7.27
CA VAL A 9 -24.61 65.97 6.56
C VAL A 9 -23.80 64.94 7.33
N VAL A 10 -23.66 65.09 8.65
CA VAL A 10 -22.95 64.11 9.49
C VAL A 10 -23.64 62.74 9.45
N ALA A 11 -24.97 62.69 9.57
CA ALA A 11 -25.72 61.43 9.49
C ALA A 11 -25.55 60.73 8.13
N LEU A 12 -25.62 61.49 7.03
CA LEU A 12 -25.42 60.95 5.69
C LEU A 12 -23.99 60.43 5.49
N VAL A 13 -22.98 61.14 5.99
CA VAL A 13 -21.58 60.69 5.92
C VAL A 13 -21.38 59.43 6.75
N SER A 14 -21.95 59.35 7.96
CA SER A 14 -21.84 58.13 8.80
C SER A 14 -22.51 56.92 8.16
N ILE A 15 -23.69 57.09 7.55
CA ILE A 15 -24.38 56.00 6.82
C ILE A 15 -23.56 55.56 5.61
N LEU A 16 -22.98 56.50 4.86
CA LEU A 16 -22.12 56.19 3.72
C LEU A 16 -20.87 55.43 4.16
N CYS A 17 -20.22 55.85 5.25
CA CYS A 17 -19.05 55.15 5.79
C CYS A 17 -19.40 53.72 6.27
N LEU A 18 -20.56 53.52 6.89
CA LEU A 18 -21.02 52.18 7.29
C LEU A 18 -21.34 51.29 6.08
N ALA A 19 -21.97 51.84 5.04
CA ALA A 19 -22.28 51.09 3.81
C ALA A 19 -21.01 50.72 3.03
N VAL A 20 -20.05 51.64 2.92
CA VAL A 20 -18.76 51.39 2.27
C VAL A 20 -17.91 50.44 3.11
N GLY A 21 -17.85 50.62 4.43
CA GLY A 21 -17.14 49.72 5.34
C GLY A 21 -17.71 48.31 5.35
N GLY A 22 -19.03 48.17 5.35
CA GLY A 22 -19.73 46.88 5.24
C GLY A 22 -19.48 46.20 3.91
N ASN A 23 -19.52 46.93 2.78
CA ASN A 23 -19.20 46.38 1.46
C ASN A 23 -17.73 45.98 1.35
N LEU A 24 -16.79 46.76 1.88
CA LEU A 24 -15.37 46.41 1.88
C LEU A 24 -15.09 45.19 2.77
N TYR A 25 -15.73 45.11 3.94
CA TYR A 25 -15.65 43.95 4.81
C TYR A 25 -16.24 42.69 4.16
N PHE A 26 -17.41 42.81 3.51
CA PHE A 26 -18.04 41.72 2.78
C PHE A 26 -17.23 41.27 1.57
N MET A 27 -16.66 42.22 0.80
CA MET A 27 -15.75 41.92 -0.31
C MET A 27 -14.45 41.27 0.17
N TYR A 28 -13.89 41.71 1.31
CA TYR A 28 -12.74 41.07 1.95
C TYR A 28 -13.05 39.62 2.36
N TYR A 29 -14.24 39.38 2.92
CA TYR A 29 -14.65 38.04 3.33
C TYR A 29 -14.96 37.12 2.13
N LEU A 30 -15.56 37.66 1.05
CA LEU A 30 -15.80 36.91 -0.18
C LEU A 30 -14.50 36.60 -0.95
N ASN A 31 -13.49 37.48 -0.87
CA ASN A 31 -12.16 37.27 -1.44
C ASN A 31 -11.17 36.58 -0.50
N ALA A 32 -11.57 36.23 0.72
CA ALA A 32 -10.80 35.37 1.61
C ALA A 32 -10.90 33.90 1.16
N GLN A 33 -10.58 33.64 -0.11
CA GLN A 33 -10.07 32.33 -0.50
C GLN A 33 -8.70 32.19 0.15
N GLU A 34 -8.50 31.13 0.94
CA GLU A 34 -7.16 30.76 1.38
C GLU A 34 -6.24 30.73 0.16
N PRO A 35 -5.09 31.42 0.20
CA PRO A 35 -4.19 31.46 -0.93
C PRO A 35 -3.87 30.02 -1.35
N PRO A 36 -3.90 29.69 -2.66
CA PRO A 36 -3.56 28.36 -3.11
C PRO A 36 -2.18 27.99 -2.55
N LEU A 37 -2.10 26.85 -1.88
CA LEU A 37 -0.85 26.33 -1.34
C LEU A 37 0.23 26.36 -2.43
N SER A 38 1.23 27.21 -2.25
CA SER A 38 2.24 27.52 -3.27
C SER A 38 3.29 26.43 -3.43
N SER A 39 3.30 25.43 -2.54
CA SER A 39 4.24 24.30 -2.58
C SER A 39 3.78 23.13 -1.70
N THR A 40 4.29 21.93 -1.99
CA THR A 40 4.18 20.74 -1.14
C THR A 40 4.70 20.99 0.28
N ARG A 41 5.72 21.84 0.44
CA ARG A 41 6.27 22.21 1.75
C ARG A 41 5.27 22.99 2.61
N ALA A 42 4.48 23.86 2.00
CA ALA A 42 3.42 24.55 2.72
C ALA A 42 2.32 23.56 3.14
N LEU A 43 2.01 22.53 2.32
CA LEU A 43 1.07 21.48 2.68
C LEU A 43 1.58 20.69 3.88
N GLU A 44 2.85 20.29 3.90
CA GLU A 44 3.44 19.58 5.04
C GLU A 44 3.25 20.34 6.36
N ASN A 45 3.42 21.67 6.35
CA ASN A 45 3.21 22.49 7.54
C ASN A 45 1.74 22.48 8.00
N VAL A 46 0.79 22.56 7.07
CA VAL A 46 -0.66 22.46 7.36
C VAL A 46 -0.98 21.09 7.95
N ILE A 47 -0.46 20.01 7.36
CA ILE A 47 -0.68 18.65 7.84
C ILE A 47 -0.07 18.45 9.23
N ARG A 48 1.15 18.94 9.49
CA ARG A 48 1.75 18.92 10.85
C ARG A 48 0.93 19.70 11.87
N HIS A 49 0.33 20.83 11.47
CA HIS A 49 -0.58 21.57 12.34
C HIS A 49 -1.84 20.74 12.64
N LYS A 50 -2.46 20.13 11.62
CA LYS A 50 -3.65 19.28 11.80
C LYS A 50 -3.40 18.06 12.67
N ILE A 51 -2.25 17.39 12.52
CA ILE A 51 -1.86 16.26 13.38
C ILE A 51 -1.90 16.64 14.87
N ARG A 52 -1.39 17.83 15.22
CA ARG A 52 -1.39 18.32 16.61
C ARG A 52 -2.79 18.63 17.15
N HIS A 53 -3.78 18.79 16.28
CA HIS A 53 -5.16 19.14 16.63
C HIS A 53 -6.16 18.07 16.18
N LEU A 54 -5.71 16.83 15.95
CA LEU A 54 -6.60 15.72 15.61
C LEU A 54 -7.60 15.49 16.74
N LYS A 55 -8.85 15.25 16.34
CA LYS A 55 -9.94 14.93 17.27
C LYS A 55 -9.57 13.68 18.10
N PRO A 56 -9.94 13.61 19.39
CA PRO A 56 -9.67 12.44 20.23
C PRO A 56 -10.18 11.12 19.66
N ALA A 57 -11.23 11.14 18.82
CA ALA A 57 -11.75 9.96 18.13
C ALA A 57 -10.70 9.24 17.25
N TYR A 58 -9.70 9.96 16.72
CA TYR A 58 -8.61 9.38 15.93
C TYR A 58 -7.50 8.74 16.78
N LEU A 59 -7.40 9.16 18.04
CA LEU A 59 -6.36 8.72 18.98
C LEU A 59 -6.84 7.60 19.91
N ASN A 60 -8.16 7.47 20.07
CA ASN A 60 -8.77 6.45 20.90
C ASN A 60 -9.20 5.22 20.09
N ARG A 61 -9.19 4.06 20.73
CA ARG A 61 -9.64 2.80 20.12
C ARG A 61 -11.12 2.89 19.77
N ASN A 62 -11.45 2.65 18.51
CA ASN A 62 -12.84 2.64 18.06
C ASN A 62 -13.58 1.41 18.63
N PRO A 63 -14.75 1.56 19.27
CA PRO A 63 -15.52 0.42 19.80
C PRO A 63 -15.89 -0.63 18.75
N ARG A 64 -16.07 -0.22 17.48
CA ARG A 64 -16.38 -1.13 16.38
C ARG A 64 -15.24 -2.12 16.08
N PHE A 65 -13.99 -1.80 16.47
CA PHE A 65 -12.81 -2.62 16.24
C PHE A 65 -13.01 -4.07 16.68
N PHE A 66 -13.61 -4.30 17.86
CA PHE A 66 -13.79 -5.65 18.42
C PHE A 66 -14.58 -6.57 17.47
N MET A 67 -15.62 -6.03 16.81
CA MET A 67 -16.43 -6.78 15.87
C MET A 67 -15.62 -7.19 14.63
N TYR A 68 -14.89 -6.25 14.01
CA TYR A 68 -14.08 -6.52 12.82
C TYR A 68 -12.94 -7.51 13.12
N ARG A 69 -12.25 -7.28 14.24
CA ARG A 69 -11.17 -8.14 14.72
C ARG A 69 -11.62 -9.59 14.86
N ASN A 70 -12.73 -9.85 15.55
CA ASN A 70 -13.18 -11.24 15.78
C ASN A 70 -13.61 -11.94 14.49
N LYS A 71 -14.26 -11.20 13.57
CA LYS A 71 -14.67 -11.75 12.27
C LYS A 71 -13.46 -12.14 11.42
N LEU A 72 -12.45 -11.26 11.32
CA LEU A 72 -11.22 -11.54 10.58
C LEU A 72 -10.44 -12.69 11.21
N LEU A 73 -10.23 -12.70 12.53
CA LEU A 73 -9.50 -13.78 13.20
C LEU A 73 -10.17 -15.15 13.02
N LYS A 74 -11.51 -15.19 12.93
CA LYS A 74 -12.24 -16.44 12.62
C LYS A 74 -11.97 -16.89 11.18
N ASN A 75 -11.96 -15.98 10.22
CA ASN A 75 -11.79 -16.27 8.80
C ASN A 75 -10.39 -16.78 8.45
N TYR A 76 -9.36 -16.18 9.06
CA TYR A 76 -7.95 -16.49 8.80
C TYR A 76 -7.34 -17.49 9.78
N ARG A 77 -8.17 -18.14 10.61
CA ARG A 77 -7.70 -19.16 11.55
C ARG A 77 -7.13 -20.34 10.76
N PRO A 78 -5.91 -20.82 11.09
CA PRO A 78 -5.38 -22.03 10.46
C PRO A 78 -6.34 -23.20 10.60
N ALA A 79 -6.51 -23.94 9.51
CA ALA A 79 -7.38 -25.10 9.43
C ALA A 79 -6.69 -26.20 8.62
N THR A 80 -6.94 -27.45 9.00
CA THR A 80 -6.49 -28.62 8.24
C THR A 80 -7.21 -28.70 6.91
N TYR A 81 -6.54 -29.22 5.90
CA TYR A 81 -7.10 -29.46 4.58
C TYR A 81 -6.86 -30.92 4.17
N GLU A 82 -7.77 -31.46 3.37
CA GLU A 82 -7.68 -32.85 2.88
C GLU A 82 -7.24 -32.92 1.41
N ASN A 83 -7.73 -31.99 0.58
CA ASN A 83 -7.48 -32.01 -0.86
C ASN A 83 -7.04 -30.62 -1.36
N ALA A 84 -5.76 -30.49 -1.69
CA ALA A 84 -5.20 -29.25 -2.22
C ALA A 84 -5.80 -28.86 -3.58
N SER A 85 -6.12 -29.81 -4.46
CA SER A 85 -6.70 -29.53 -5.78
C SER A 85 -8.03 -28.78 -5.66
N VAL A 86 -8.90 -29.20 -4.74
CA VAL A 86 -10.20 -28.54 -4.51
C VAL A 86 -10.00 -27.11 -4.01
N LEU A 87 -9.01 -26.87 -3.15
CA LEU A 87 -8.72 -25.52 -2.65
C LEU A 87 -8.13 -24.60 -3.73
N TRP A 88 -7.32 -25.14 -4.64
CA TRP A 88 -6.85 -24.42 -5.82
C TRP A 88 -8.03 -24.00 -6.69
N ASP A 89 -8.97 -24.91 -6.97
CA ASP A 89 -10.16 -24.60 -7.76
C ASP A 89 -10.98 -23.50 -7.08
N ILE A 90 -11.30 -23.64 -5.79
CA ILE A 90 -12.04 -22.62 -5.01
C ILE A 90 -11.35 -21.24 -5.11
N ALA A 91 -10.04 -21.19 -4.84
CA ALA A 91 -9.29 -19.94 -4.89
C ALA A 91 -9.23 -19.34 -6.31
N ASN A 92 -9.19 -20.18 -7.35
CA ASN A 92 -9.22 -19.74 -8.74
C ASN A 92 -10.59 -19.19 -9.17
N TRP A 93 -11.67 -19.54 -8.46
CA TRP A 93 -13.04 -19.05 -8.71
C TRP A 93 -13.39 -17.76 -7.97
N TRP A 94 -12.67 -17.41 -6.91
CA TRP A 94 -12.96 -16.21 -6.11
C TRP A 94 -12.88 -14.87 -6.85
N PRO A 95 -11.93 -14.63 -7.76
CA PRO A 95 -11.76 -13.30 -8.32
C PRO A 95 -13.01 -12.79 -9.06
N HIS A 96 -13.50 -11.61 -8.71
CA HIS A 96 -14.56 -10.89 -9.41
C HIS A 96 -14.29 -9.38 -9.37
N GLU A 97 -14.31 -8.70 -10.53
CA GLU A 97 -13.85 -7.32 -10.66
C GLU A 97 -12.42 -7.14 -10.12
N ASN A 98 -12.25 -6.29 -9.12
CA ASN A 98 -11.01 -6.15 -8.36
C ASN A 98 -10.90 -7.07 -7.15
N GLU A 99 -11.98 -7.65 -6.65
CA GLU A 99 -11.89 -8.55 -5.50
C GLU A 99 -11.16 -9.83 -5.91
N ILE A 100 -10.07 -10.16 -5.21
CA ILE A 100 -9.25 -11.36 -5.45
C ILE A 100 -9.65 -12.49 -4.51
N TYR A 101 -10.16 -12.15 -3.33
CA TYR A 101 -10.64 -13.09 -2.34
C TYR A 101 -11.89 -12.57 -1.62
N PRO A 102 -12.77 -13.47 -1.15
CA PRO A 102 -14.01 -13.09 -0.48
C PRO A 102 -13.72 -12.49 0.90
N LEU A 103 -14.66 -11.67 1.38
CA LEU A 103 -14.59 -11.13 2.73
C LEU A 103 -14.63 -12.24 3.79
N TYR A 104 -15.40 -13.30 3.54
CA TYR A 104 -15.49 -14.48 4.40
C TYR A 104 -15.60 -15.74 3.55
N ASP A 105 -14.78 -16.73 3.86
CA ASP A 105 -14.85 -18.09 3.32
C ASP A 105 -14.14 -19.04 4.27
N SER A 106 -14.78 -20.16 4.63
CA SER A 106 -14.21 -21.17 5.53
C SER A 106 -12.92 -21.79 4.99
N SER A 107 -12.68 -21.70 3.69
CA SER A 107 -11.55 -22.28 2.99
C SER A 107 -10.30 -21.40 3.04
N MET A 108 -10.40 -20.12 3.45
CA MET A 108 -9.25 -19.21 3.49
C MET A 108 -8.14 -19.73 4.40
N GLY A 109 -8.46 -20.11 5.64
CA GLY A 109 -7.49 -20.69 6.57
C GLY A 109 -6.84 -22.00 6.07
N GLN A 110 -7.61 -22.81 5.34
CA GLN A 110 -7.13 -24.05 4.72
C GLN A 110 -6.17 -23.74 3.57
N LEU A 111 -6.56 -22.85 2.65
CA LEU A 111 -5.76 -22.43 1.51
C LEU A 111 -4.38 -21.89 1.92
N LEU A 112 -4.33 -21.04 2.95
CA LEU A 112 -3.06 -20.52 3.47
C LEU A 112 -2.16 -21.64 4.02
N GLN A 113 -2.75 -22.66 4.65
CA GLN A 113 -1.99 -23.82 5.12
C GLN A 113 -1.50 -24.68 3.94
N THR A 114 -2.34 -24.86 2.92
CA THR A 114 -2.00 -25.59 1.68
C THR A 114 -0.84 -24.93 0.96
N LEU A 115 -0.83 -23.61 0.80
CA LEU A 115 0.28 -22.89 0.16
C LEU A 115 1.61 -23.07 0.89
N ARG A 116 1.58 -23.17 2.22
CA ARG A 116 2.78 -23.37 3.05
C ARG A 116 3.33 -24.79 2.97
N ASN A 117 2.45 -25.78 2.85
CA ASN A 117 2.81 -27.18 3.03
C ASN A 117 2.96 -27.96 1.72
N GLU A 118 2.24 -27.60 0.65
CA GLU A 118 2.23 -28.42 -0.55
C GLU A 118 3.62 -28.50 -1.19
N PRO A 119 4.09 -29.71 -1.59
CA PRO A 119 5.42 -29.89 -2.16
C PRO A 119 5.63 -29.06 -3.42
N ILE A 120 6.85 -28.55 -3.59
CA ILE A 120 7.29 -27.91 -4.83
C ILE A 120 7.68 -29.01 -5.83
N THR A 121 7.05 -29.00 -7.00
CA THR A 121 7.27 -30.02 -8.03
C THR A 121 8.09 -29.52 -9.21
N LYS A 122 8.08 -28.21 -9.48
CA LYS A 122 8.86 -27.59 -10.57
C LYS A 122 9.10 -26.10 -10.30
N VAL A 123 10.27 -25.59 -10.70
CA VAL A 123 10.63 -24.17 -10.59
C VAL A 123 11.22 -23.68 -11.92
N ASN A 124 10.89 -22.45 -12.30
CA ASN A 124 11.42 -21.80 -13.50
C ASN A 124 11.73 -20.32 -13.19
N ASN A 125 12.71 -19.75 -13.89
CA ASN A 125 12.97 -18.30 -13.82
C ASN A 125 11.80 -17.51 -14.44
N LEU A 126 11.35 -16.43 -13.79
CA LEU A 126 10.47 -15.43 -14.40
C LEU A 126 11.31 -14.26 -14.92
N SER A 127 11.88 -14.45 -16.11
CA SER A 127 12.86 -13.54 -16.72
C SER A 127 12.38 -12.10 -16.99
N ARG A 128 11.06 -11.85 -16.96
CA ARG A 128 10.48 -10.51 -17.17
C ARG A 128 10.32 -9.76 -15.85
N GLY A 129 10.94 -8.58 -15.77
CA GLY A 129 10.82 -7.67 -14.64
C GLY A 129 12.19 -7.18 -14.16
N THR A 130 12.17 -6.33 -13.14
CA THR A 130 13.38 -5.72 -12.59
C THR A 130 13.97 -6.46 -11.40
N GLN A 131 13.18 -7.28 -10.71
CA GLN A 131 13.56 -7.96 -9.48
C GLN A 131 13.50 -9.48 -9.65
N LEU A 132 14.30 -10.18 -8.85
CA LEU A 132 14.33 -11.65 -8.80
C LEU A 132 12.98 -12.21 -8.37
N LYS A 133 12.44 -13.11 -9.18
CA LYS A 133 11.23 -13.88 -8.88
C LYS A 133 11.25 -15.18 -9.68
N LEU A 134 10.70 -16.23 -9.10
CA LEU A 134 10.58 -17.54 -9.72
C LEU A 134 9.12 -17.91 -9.94
N LEU A 135 8.85 -18.67 -10.99
CA LEU A 135 7.59 -19.38 -11.14
C LEU A 135 7.73 -20.74 -10.46
N VAL A 136 6.98 -20.95 -9.39
CA VAL A 136 6.94 -22.20 -8.66
C VAL A 136 5.63 -22.92 -8.99
N ARG A 137 5.73 -24.23 -9.20
CA ARG A 137 4.59 -25.11 -9.32
C ARG A 137 4.56 -26.03 -8.10
N LEU A 138 3.45 -25.96 -7.37
CA LEU A 138 3.14 -26.86 -6.27
C LEU A 138 2.51 -28.16 -6.79
N SER A 139 2.35 -29.14 -5.91
CA SER A 139 1.53 -30.32 -6.16
C SER A 139 0.15 -29.92 -6.73
N ASN A 140 -0.46 -30.82 -7.50
CA ASN A 140 -1.74 -30.54 -8.18
C ASN A 140 -1.66 -29.33 -9.14
N GLN A 141 -0.47 -29.06 -9.70
CA GLN A 141 -0.22 -28.13 -10.80
C GLN A 141 -0.47 -26.63 -10.51
N GLN A 142 -0.79 -26.25 -9.28
CA GLN A 142 -1.00 -24.84 -8.92
C GLN A 142 0.28 -24.04 -9.11
N LYS A 143 0.18 -22.91 -9.80
CA LYS A 143 1.29 -21.99 -10.04
C LYS A 143 1.26 -20.83 -9.06
N VAL A 144 2.41 -20.50 -8.51
CA VAL A 144 2.62 -19.38 -7.60
C VAL A 144 3.92 -18.67 -7.96
N ILE A 145 4.06 -17.40 -7.57
CA ILE A 145 5.31 -16.67 -7.71
C ILE A 145 6.07 -16.77 -6.40
N PHE A 146 7.35 -17.11 -6.46
CA PHE A 146 8.25 -17.06 -5.32
C PHE A 146 9.15 -15.82 -5.38
N LYS A 147 9.20 -15.05 -4.29
CA LYS A 147 10.18 -13.96 -4.10
C LYS A 147 11.03 -14.26 -2.84
N PRO A 148 12.36 -14.38 -2.96
CA PRO A 148 13.23 -14.70 -1.83
C PRO A 148 13.48 -13.50 -0.91
N GLN A 149 14.01 -13.77 0.28
CA GLN A 149 14.55 -12.75 1.17
C GLN A 149 15.84 -12.14 0.60
N TRP A 150 15.84 -10.82 0.39
CA TRP A 150 17.06 -10.06 0.06
C TRP A 150 17.73 -9.43 1.27
N TYR A 151 16.96 -9.10 2.31
CA TYR A 151 17.44 -8.31 3.43
C TYR A 151 16.96 -8.85 4.78
N PRO A 152 17.75 -8.66 5.85
CA PRO A 152 17.27 -8.75 7.23
C PRO A 152 16.09 -7.80 7.49
N ARG A 153 15.24 -8.15 8.46
CA ARG A 153 14.01 -7.39 8.79
C ARG A 153 14.28 -5.98 9.33
N ASP A 154 15.46 -5.73 9.90
CA ASP A 154 15.85 -4.49 10.56
C ASP A 154 16.67 -3.54 9.67
N ILE A 155 16.97 -3.94 8.42
CA ILE A 155 17.67 -3.09 7.47
C ILE A 155 16.89 -1.78 7.26
N VAL A 156 17.61 -0.67 7.17
CA VAL A 156 17.06 0.61 6.76
C VAL A 156 17.56 0.91 5.36
N VAL A 157 16.64 1.09 4.42
CA VAL A 157 16.97 1.47 3.04
C VAL A 157 16.98 2.99 2.94
N GLU A 158 18.16 3.54 2.64
CA GLU A 158 18.37 4.96 2.45
C GLU A 158 18.18 5.39 0.98
N GLY A 159 18.09 6.70 0.76
CA GLY A 159 17.90 7.30 -0.56
C GLY A 159 16.43 7.53 -0.94
N PRO A 160 16.12 7.56 -2.25
CA PRO A 160 14.74 7.67 -2.72
C PRO A 160 13.82 6.55 -2.20
N VAL A 161 12.52 6.84 -2.09
CA VAL A 161 11.53 5.92 -1.51
C VAL A 161 11.34 4.61 -2.29
N TYR A 162 11.82 4.55 -3.53
CA TYR A 162 11.76 3.38 -4.42
C TYR A 162 13.07 2.57 -4.45
N SER A 163 14.08 2.97 -3.66
CA SER A 163 15.38 2.31 -3.58
C SER A 163 15.31 0.90 -3.00
N GLY A 164 16.39 0.14 -3.24
CA GLY A 164 16.55 -1.23 -2.74
C GLY A 164 15.82 -2.28 -3.57
N LYS A 165 16.01 -3.55 -3.20
CA LYS A 165 15.35 -4.72 -3.79
C LYS A 165 13.98 -4.98 -3.15
N ASP A 166 13.18 -5.86 -3.75
CA ASP A 166 11.90 -6.28 -3.17
C ASP A 166 12.10 -6.98 -1.82
N ARG A 167 11.32 -6.58 -0.81
CA ARG A 167 11.24 -7.23 0.49
C ARG A 167 10.08 -8.20 0.52
N HIS A 168 10.39 -9.49 0.57
CA HIS A 168 9.41 -10.56 0.66
C HIS A 168 8.36 -10.35 1.79
N ILE A 169 8.76 -9.98 3.01
CA ILE A 169 7.84 -9.67 4.12
C ILE A 169 6.82 -8.57 3.82
N ALA A 170 7.13 -7.63 2.91
CA ALA A 170 6.22 -6.57 2.52
C ALA A 170 5.02 -7.11 1.74
N GLU A 171 5.20 -8.15 0.92
CA GLU A 171 4.12 -8.80 0.17
C GLU A 171 3.14 -9.51 1.12
N VAL A 172 3.66 -10.23 2.13
CA VAL A 172 2.80 -10.87 3.15
C VAL A 172 2.05 -9.81 3.95
N TYR A 173 2.75 -8.78 4.41
CA TYR A 173 2.12 -7.72 5.20
C TYR A 173 1.03 -7.00 4.40
N ALA A 174 1.28 -6.74 3.10
CA ALA A 174 0.31 -6.12 2.21
C ALA A 174 -0.96 -6.97 2.08
N PHE A 175 -0.86 -8.29 1.94
CA PHE A 175 -2.02 -9.18 1.90
C PHE A 175 -2.90 -9.04 3.16
N TYR A 176 -2.31 -9.16 4.36
CA TYR A 176 -3.08 -9.05 5.60
C TYR A 176 -3.58 -7.63 5.87
N LEU A 177 -2.82 -6.59 5.52
CA LEU A 177 -3.29 -5.21 5.61
C LEU A 177 -4.47 -4.98 4.66
N GLY A 178 -4.43 -5.56 3.46
CA GLY A 178 -5.52 -5.54 2.48
C GLY A 178 -6.79 -6.14 3.08
N ALA A 179 -6.68 -7.32 3.69
CA ALA A 179 -7.80 -7.96 4.37
C ALA A 179 -8.37 -7.11 5.53
N VAL A 180 -7.50 -6.48 6.32
CA VAL A 180 -7.90 -5.62 7.44
C VAL A 180 -8.66 -4.37 6.96
N LEU A 181 -8.16 -3.74 5.90
CA LEU A 181 -8.77 -2.54 5.30
C LEU A 181 -9.90 -2.84 4.31
N ASP A 182 -10.27 -4.12 4.12
CA ASP A 182 -11.24 -4.57 3.11
C ASP A 182 -10.85 -4.20 1.67
N LEU A 183 -9.56 -4.03 1.45
CA LEU A 183 -8.92 -3.85 0.16
C LEU A 183 -8.56 -5.23 -0.39
N ARG A 184 -9.58 -6.05 -0.64
CA ARG A 184 -9.46 -7.47 -1.04
C ARG A 184 -8.96 -7.69 -2.46
N TRP A 185 -8.41 -6.64 -3.06
CA TRP A 185 -7.75 -6.63 -4.36
C TRP A 185 -6.23 -6.81 -4.29
N THR A 186 -5.67 -7.14 -3.12
CA THR A 186 -4.29 -7.60 -2.96
C THR A 186 -4.17 -9.08 -3.36
N PRO A 187 -2.99 -9.56 -3.82
CA PRO A 187 -2.79 -10.99 -3.98
C PRO A 187 -2.83 -11.72 -2.63
N ILE A 188 -3.16 -13.01 -2.66
CA ILE A 188 -3.00 -13.91 -1.50
C ILE A 188 -1.52 -14.27 -1.38
N VAL A 189 -0.94 -14.07 -0.20
CA VAL A 189 0.50 -14.28 0.02
C VAL A 189 0.74 -15.02 1.33
N VAL A 190 1.63 -16.01 1.30
CA VAL A 190 2.14 -16.69 2.51
C VAL A 190 3.65 -16.64 2.56
N GLY A 191 4.18 -16.55 3.77
CA GLY A 191 5.58 -16.80 4.03
C GLY A 191 5.91 -18.31 4.01
N ARG A 192 7.08 -18.66 3.48
CA ARG A 192 7.58 -20.04 3.41
C ARG A 192 9.11 -20.08 3.45
N VAL A 193 9.65 -21.02 4.22
CA VAL A 193 11.08 -21.39 4.15
C VAL A 193 11.23 -22.48 3.10
N VAL A 194 12.17 -22.31 2.17
CA VAL A 194 12.45 -23.28 1.09
C VAL A 194 13.93 -23.65 1.09
N ASN A 195 14.23 -24.88 0.70
CA ASN A 195 15.60 -25.34 0.56
C ASN A 195 16.12 -25.10 -0.86
N LEU A 196 17.21 -24.34 -1.01
CA LEU A 196 17.77 -24.00 -2.32
C LEU A 196 18.24 -25.22 -3.11
N LYS A 197 18.71 -26.27 -2.45
CA LYS A 197 19.10 -27.51 -3.12
C LYS A 197 17.86 -28.32 -3.53
N THR A 198 17.06 -28.76 -2.55
CA THR A 198 16.02 -29.76 -2.80
C THR A 198 14.73 -29.21 -3.38
N ASP A 199 14.37 -27.96 -3.06
CA ASP A 199 13.11 -27.34 -3.51
C ASP A 199 13.29 -26.47 -4.76
N ILE A 200 14.49 -25.89 -4.96
CA ILE A 200 14.77 -24.97 -6.07
C ILE A 200 15.67 -25.60 -7.14
N TYR A 201 16.90 -25.98 -6.81
CA TYR A 201 17.88 -26.48 -7.78
C TYR A 201 17.44 -27.81 -8.41
N ASP A 202 17.10 -28.81 -7.57
CA ASP A 202 16.68 -30.15 -8.02
C ASP A 202 15.35 -30.13 -8.78
N LYS A 203 14.53 -29.09 -8.59
CA LYS A 203 13.22 -28.90 -9.25
C LYS A 203 13.27 -27.87 -10.39
N GLY A 204 14.43 -27.26 -10.61
CA GLY A 204 14.69 -26.24 -11.62
C GLY A 204 14.85 -26.83 -13.02
N ASP A 205 14.61 -26.00 -14.04
CA ASP A 205 15.12 -26.29 -15.38
C ASP A 205 16.61 -25.89 -15.50
N SER A 206 17.25 -26.28 -16.60
CA SER A 206 18.66 -25.95 -16.85
C SER A 206 18.91 -24.44 -16.87
N GLU A 207 17.94 -23.63 -17.32
CA GLU A 207 18.06 -22.17 -17.29
C GLU A 207 18.13 -21.65 -15.84
N LEU A 208 17.33 -22.17 -14.91
CA LEU A 208 17.41 -21.81 -13.50
C LEU A 208 18.69 -22.32 -12.84
N GLN A 209 19.06 -23.57 -13.09
CA GLN A 209 20.26 -24.18 -12.51
C GLN A 209 21.54 -23.41 -12.87
N ASN A 210 21.63 -22.91 -14.11
CA ASN A 210 22.74 -22.06 -14.56
C ASN A 210 22.73 -20.66 -13.93
N THR A 211 21.69 -20.30 -13.17
CA THR A 211 21.60 -19.03 -12.43
C THR A 211 21.78 -19.20 -10.92
N MET A 212 22.42 -20.29 -10.52
CA MET A 212 22.77 -20.62 -9.15
C MET A 212 24.27 -20.92 -9.05
N THR A 213 24.88 -20.51 -7.95
CA THR A 213 26.27 -20.84 -7.63
C THR A 213 26.30 -21.90 -6.53
N ILE A 214 27.26 -22.82 -6.63
CA ILE A 214 27.49 -23.89 -5.66
C ILE A 214 28.92 -23.75 -5.17
N THR A 215 29.09 -23.41 -3.91
CA THR A 215 30.42 -23.26 -3.29
C THR A 215 30.67 -24.38 -2.29
N PRO A 216 31.86 -25.02 -2.29
CA PRO A 216 32.22 -25.98 -1.27
C PRO A 216 32.33 -25.29 0.09
N GLY A 217 31.66 -25.81 1.11
CA GLY A 217 31.81 -25.36 2.50
C GLY A 217 32.92 -26.12 3.24
N ASP A 218 33.29 -25.63 4.42
CA ASP A 218 34.43 -26.13 5.22
C ASP A 218 34.31 -27.61 5.64
N ASN A 219 33.09 -28.18 5.65
CA ASN A 219 32.80 -29.57 6.08
C ASN A 219 32.24 -30.45 4.94
N GLU A 220 32.66 -30.24 3.69
CA GLU A 220 32.10 -30.93 2.49
C GLU A 220 30.61 -30.64 2.24
N THR A 221 30.02 -29.67 2.94
CA THR A 221 28.66 -29.21 2.71
C THR A 221 28.63 -28.18 1.60
N GLU A 222 27.90 -28.44 0.51
CA GLU A 222 27.68 -27.48 -0.57
C GLU A 222 26.77 -26.34 -0.11
N GLN A 223 27.19 -25.09 -0.32
CA GLN A 223 26.33 -23.91 -0.17
C GLN A 223 25.78 -23.49 -1.53
N TYR A 224 24.46 -23.35 -1.61
CA TYR A 224 23.74 -22.92 -2.80
C TYR A 224 23.37 -21.44 -2.67
N CYS A 225 23.61 -20.68 -3.74
CA CYS A 225 23.14 -19.31 -3.86
C CYS A 225 22.42 -19.09 -5.18
N LEU A 226 21.41 -18.20 -5.18
CA LEU A 226 20.56 -17.90 -6.32
C LEU A 226 20.68 -16.43 -6.71
N PHE A 227 20.98 -16.14 -7.98
CA PHE A 227 20.82 -14.80 -8.54
C PHE A 227 19.68 -14.71 -9.56
N GLY A 228 19.33 -15.83 -10.22
CA GLY A 228 18.22 -15.90 -11.16
C GLY A 228 18.39 -15.00 -12.40
N LYS A 229 17.28 -14.74 -13.11
CA LYS A 229 17.29 -13.91 -14.32
C LYS A 229 16.23 -12.81 -14.25
N CYS A 230 16.67 -11.56 -14.31
CA CYS A 230 15.85 -10.35 -14.37
C CYS A 230 16.72 -9.16 -14.83
N HIS A 231 16.14 -7.97 -15.03
CA HIS A 231 16.89 -6.80 -15.51
C HIS A 231 18.08 -6.40 -14.62
N TYR A 232 17.98 -6.57 -13.30
CA TYR A 232 19.05 -6.22 -12.34
C TYR A 232 19.71 -7.46 -11.71
N CYS A 233 19.39 -8.67 -12.17
CA CYS A 233 19.95 -9.90 -11.61
C CYS A 233 21.30 -10.19 -12.25
N ASN A 234 22.30 -10.49 -11.42
CA ASN A 234 23.67 -10.78 -11.83
C ASN A 234 24.37 -11.63 -10.76
N GLU A 235 25.48 -12.26 -11.13
CA GLU A 235 26.24 -13.17 -10.25
C GLU A 235 26.85 -12.49 -9.01
N GLU A 236 27.02 -11.16 -9.03
CA GLU A 236 27.56 -10.40 -7.89
C GLU A 236 26.49 -10.17 -6.81
N GLU A 237 25.21 -10.27 -7.15
CA GLU A 237 24.09 -10.07 -6.23
C GLU A 237 23.26 -11.35 -6.08
N THR A 238 23.67 -12.21 -5.15
CA THR A 238 23.03 -13.50 -4.87
C THR A 238 22.27 -13.53 -3.55
N VAL A 239 21.30 -14.43 -3.45
CA VAL A 239 20.67 -14.86 -2.20
C VAL A 239 21.17 -16.25 -1.86
N CYS A 240 21.92 -16.38 -0.76
CA CYS A 240 22.50 -17.64 -0.31
C CYS A 240 21.69 -18.27 0.82
N GLY A 241 21.67 -19.61 0.85
CA GLY A 241 21.08 -20.37 1.94
C GLY A 241 21.89 -20.31 3.23
N ASP A 242 21.23 -20.64 4.34
CA ASP A 242 21.88 -20.93 5.62
C ASP A 242 22.74 -22.21 5.55
N GLU A 243 23.26 -22.69 6.68
CA GLU A 243 24.07 -23.91 6.76
C GLU A 243 23.37 -25.16 6.20
N ASN A 244 22.04 -25.17 6.17
CA ASN A 244 21.22 -26.25 5.61
C ASN A 244 20.66 -25.91 4.22
N ASN A 245 21.13 -24.84 3.59
CA ASN A 245 20.63 -24.28 2.33
C ASN A 245 19.19 -23.76 2.38
N ASN A 246 18.66 -23.42 3.55
CA ASN A 246 17.33 -22.85 3.65
C ASN A 246 17.36 -21.33 3.46
N ILE A 247 16.32 -20.80 2.79
CA ILE A 247 16.06 -19.37 2.69
C ILE A 247 14.60 -19.06 3.03
N GLU A 248 14.36 -17.90 3.63
CA GLU A 248 13.02 -17.33 3.71
C GLU A 248 12.58 -16.79 2.34
N GLY A 249 11.29 -16.88 2.07
CA GLY A 249 10.67 -16.22 0.94
C GLY A 249 9.15 -16.25 1.04
N VAL A 250 8.50 -15.76 0.00
CA VAL A 250 7.04 -15.71 -0.06
C VAL A 250 6.51 -16.40 -1.29
N LEU A 251 5.36 -17.05 -1.14
CA LEU A 251 4.55 -17.53 -2.25
C LEU A 251 3.38 -16.58 -2.46
N ILE A 252 3.30 -16.03 -3.66
CA ILE A 252 2.24 -15.13 -4.11
C ILE A 252 1.34 -15.95 -5.04
N TYR A 253 0.08 -16.09 -4.66
CA TYR A 253 -0.93 -16.76 -5.47
C TYR A 253 -1.13 -15.99 -6.79
N ILE A 254 -0.98 -16.66 -7.92
CA ILE A 254 -1.19 -16.02 -9.22
C ILE A 254 -2.68 -15.77 -9.40
N ILE A 255 -3.03 -14.50 -9.62
CA ILE A 255 -4.40 -14.08 -9.87
C ILE A 255 -4.85 -14.65 -11.23
N PRO A 256 -5.92 -15.44 -11.28
CA PRO A 256 -6.52 -15.93 -12.53
C PRO A 256 -6.94 -14.81 -13.48
N GLY A 257 -6.76 -15.06 -14.78
CA GLY A 257 -7.15 -14.14 -15.86
C GLY A 257 -6.03 -13.23 -16.33
N GLN A 258 -6.36 -12.37 -17.29
CA GLN A 258 -5.42 -11.40 -17.84
C GLN A 258 -5.52 -10.08 -17.08
N LEU A 259 -4.36 -9.50 -16.75
CA LEU A 259 -4.26 -8.19 -16.14
C LEU A 259 -3.81 -7.16 -17.18
N ALA A 260 -4.52 -6.04 -17.27
CA ALA A 260 -4.14 -4.94 -18.14
C ALA A 260 -3.27 -3.94 -17.37
N LYS A 261 -2.04 -3.76 -17.83
CA LYS A 261 -1.08 -2.81 -17.24
C LYS A 261 -1.36 -1.39 -17.73
N ARG A 262 -1.44 -0.44 -16.79
CA ARG A 262 -1.66 0.98 -17.04
C ARG A 262 -0.59 1.81 -16.35
N ARG A 263 -0.27 2.98 -16.91
CA ARG A 263 0.67 3.93 -16.33
C ARG A 263 -0.01 4.73 -15.22
N SER A 264 0.63 4.87 -14.07
CA SER A 264 0.12 5.72 -12.99
C SER A 264 0.20 7.20 -13.39
N PRO A 265 -0.86 8.02 -13.22
CA PRO A 265 -0.79 9.46 -13.41
C PRO A 265 0.20 10.14 -12.43
N TRP A 266 0.39 9.54 -11.24
CA TRP A 266 1.33 10.00 -10.22
C TRP A 266 2.66 9.24 -10.26
N GLN A 267 3.05 8.74 -11.43
CA GLN A 267 4.36 8.13 -11.60
C GLN A 267 5.47 9.17 -11.40
N ARG A 268 6.50 8.79 -10.61
CA ARG A 268 7.75 9.55 -10.44
C ARG A 268 8.60 9.55 -11.72
N THR A 269 9.53 10.48 -11.84
CA THR A 269 10.44 10.53 -12.99
C THR A 269 11.59 9.53 -12.91
N TYR A 270 11.92 9.06 -11.71
CA TYR A 270 13.11 8.24 -11.41
C TYR A 270 14.43 8.90 -11.81
N LYS A 271 14.46 10.23 -11.83
CA LYS A 271 15.64 11.04 -12.16
C LYS A 271 15.82 12.12 -11.10
N GLU A 272 17.02 12.23 -10.55
CA GLU A 272 17.31 13.15 -9.44
C GLU A 272 17.00 14.62 -9.79
N ASP A 273 17.36 15.05 -11.00
CA ASP A 273 17.20 16.44 -11.45
C ASP A 273 15.89 16.72 -12.19
N LYS A 274 14.93 15.79 -12.20
CA LYS A 274 13.68 15.96 -12.92
C LYS A 274 12.50 15.67 -12.02
N ARG A 275 11.63 16.66 -11.84
CA ARG A 275 10.38 16.51 -11.10
C ARG A 275 9.23 16.13 -12.03
N ALA A 276 8.26 15.39 -11.52
CA ALA A 276 7.05 15.06 -12.27
C ALA A 276 6.04 16.21 -12.21
N PRO A 277 5.17 16.40 -13.22
CA PRO A 277 4.20 17.51 -13.21
C PRO A 277 3.31 17.57 -11.97
N TRP A 278 2.92 16.40 -11.44
CA TRP A 278 2.11 16.30 -10.23
C TRP A 278 2.86 16.69 -8.95
N GLU A 279 4.20 16.71 -8.96
CA GLU A 279 5.01 17.13 -7.81
C GLU A 279 5.03 18.66 -7.66
N ASP A 280 4.81 19.39 -8.76
CA ASP A 280 4.85 20.86 -8.82
C ASP A 280 3.47 21.50 -8.86
N ASP A 281 2.46 20.81 -9.43
CA ASP A 281 1.09 21.30 -9.53
C ASP A 281 0.16 20.67 -8.48
N MET A 282 -0.20 21.45 -7.46
CA MET A 282 -1.17 21.04 -6.42
C MET A 282 -2.60 20.85 -6.96
N ASN A 283 -2.91 21.37 -8.15
CA ASN A 283 -4.18 21.18 -8.84
C ASN A 283 -4.14 20.07 -9.91
N TYR A 284 -3.05 19.30 -10.00
CA TYR A 284 -2.83 18.30 -11.06
C TYR A 284 -4.03 17.36 -11.27
N CYS A 285 -4.67 16.90 -10.19
CA CYS A 285 -5.84 16.03 -10.26
C CYS A 285 -7.02 16.63 -11.03
N LYS A 286 -7.20 17.96 -11.05
CA LYS A 286 -8.27 18.60 -11.84
C LYS A 286 -8.16 18.25 -13.33
N SER A 287 -6.94 18.14 -13.85
CA SER A 287 -6.69 17.75 -15.24
C SER A 287 -7.04 16.29 -15.56
N LEU A 288 -7.19 15.44 -14.54
CA LEU A 288 -7.50 14.03 -14.67
C LEU A 288 -9.01 13.73 -14.62
N LYS A 289 -9.80 14.57 -13.95
CA LYS A 289 -11.25 14.35 -13.78
C LYS A 289 -12.04 14.24 -15.10
N GLY A 290 -11.50 14.76 -16.21
CA GLY A 290 -12.08 14.60 -17.56
C GLY A 290 -11.44 13.53 -18.45
N LYS A 291 -10.39 12.84 -17.96
CA LYS A 291 -9.61 11.84 -18.72
C LYS A 291 -9.71 10.43 -18.16
N MET A 292 -10.27 10.30 -16.95
CA MET A 292 -10.36 9.05 -16.21
C MET A 292 -11.70 8.98 -15.50
N GLU A 293 -12.29 7.80 -15.46
CA GLU A 293 -13.53 7.57 -14.72
C GLU A 293 -13.34 7.82 -13.22
N THR A 294 -14.40 8.30 -12.57
CA THR A 294 -14.37 8.61 -11.13
C THR A 294 -14.08 7.36 -10.31
N ILE A 295 -14.59 6.19 -10.71
CA ILE A 295 -14.33 4.92 -10.00
C ILE A 295 -12.85 4.55 -10.02
N ARG A 296 -12.18 4.69 -11.18
CA ARG A 296 -10.74 4.46 -11.30
C ARG A 296 -9.93 5.46 -10.48
N LEU A 297 -10.36 6.72 -10.43
CA LEU A 297 -9.71 7.75 -9.63
C LEU A 297 -9.81 7.43 -8.12
N LEU A 298 -10.99 7.02 -7.66
CA LEU A 298 -11.19 6.54 -6.28
C LEU A 298 -10.33 5.33 -5.99
N ASP A 299 -10.23 4.39 -6.94
CA ASP A 299 -9.39 3.21 -6.77
C ASP A 299 -7.91 3.60 -6.58
N LEU A 300 -7.39 4.55 -7.37
CA LEU A 300 -6.01 5.05 -7.22
C LEU A 300 -5.79 5.82 -5.91
N ILE A 301 -6.82 6.45 -5.35
CA ILE A 301 -6.74 7.12 -4.04
C ILE A 301 -6.66 6.09 -2.92
N ASP A 302 -7.45 5.01 -2.98
CA ASP A 302 -7.37 3.90 -2.01
C ASP A 302 -5.99 3.22 -2.07
N VAL A 303 -5.47 3.03 -3.28
CA VAL A 303 -4.09 2.55 -3.51
C VAL A 303 -3.06 3.47 -2.88
N ALA A 304 -3.19 4.79 -3.04
CA ALA A 304 -2.26 5.76 -2.46
C ALA A 304 -2.28 5.77 -0.93
N ILE A 305 -3.46 5.64 -0.32
CA ILE A 305 -3.61 5.48 1.13
C ILE A 305 -2.89 4.21 1.60
N PHE A 306 -3.12 3.10 0.91
CA PHE A 306 -2.48 1.82 1.23
C PHE A 306 -0.96 1.89 1.08
N ASP A 307 -0.47 2.39 -0.04
CA ASP A 307 0.95 2.58 -0.33
C ASP A 307 1.61 3.48 0.71
N TYR A 308 0.95 4.54 1.14
CA TYR A 308 1.47 5.40 2.18
C TYR A 308 1.60 4.65 3.52
N LEU A 309 0.58 3.88 3.92
CA LEU A 309 0.60 3.03 5.13
C LEU A 309 1.71 1.99 5.13
N ILE A 310 2.23 1.57 3.98
CA ILE A 310 3.36 0.65 3.88
C ILE A 310 4.68 1.32 3.43
N GLN A 311 4.65 2.60 3.04
CA GLN A 311 5.76 3.34 2.42
C GLN A 311 6.21 2.71 1.10
N ASN A 312 5.27 2.33 0.23
CA ASN A 312 5.58 1.95 -1.14
C ASN A 312 5.56 3.19 -2.05
N GLY A 313 6.72 3.67 -2.45
CA GLY A 313 6.84 4.81 -3.35
C GLY A 313 7.09 4.46 -4.82
N ASP A 314 7.00 3.17 -5.19
CA ASP A 314 7.41 2.66 -6.50
C ASP A 314 6.21 2.27 -7.40
N ARG A 315 5.00 2.76 -7.11
CA ARG A 315 3.81 2.44 -7.91
C ARG A 315 3.70 3.26 -9.20
N HIS A 316 4.68 3.06 -10.09
CA HIS A 316 4.73 3.70 -11.41
C HIS A 316 3.68 3.19 -12.41
N HIS A 317 3.17 1.99 -12.17
CA HIS A 317 2.18 1.31 -12.99
C HIS A 317 1.18 0.67 -12.03
N TYR A 318 0.00 0.42 -12.54
CA TYR A 318 -1.00 -0.39 -11.86
C TYR A 318 -1.65 -1.33 -12.87
N GLU A 319 -2.10 -2.46 -12.35
CA GLU A 319 -2.78 -3.49 -13.11
C GLU A 319 -4.28 -3.37 -12.90
N THR A 320 -5.04 -3.81 -13.89
CA THR A 320 -6.49 -3.80 -13.85
C THR A 320 -7.06 -5.14 -14.27
N ARG A 321 -8.16 -5.52 -13.64
CA ARG A 321 -9.02 -6.64 -14.00
C ARG A 321 -10.44 -6.11 -14.08
N GLU A 322 -11.13 -6.37 -15.20
CA GLU A 322 -12.48 -5.84 -15.45
C GLU A 322 -12.54 -4.31 -15.21
N GLU A 323 -11.51 -3.59 -15.65
CA GLU A 323 -11.34 -2.13 -15.48
C GLU A 323 -11.28 -1.63 -14.01
N ARG A 324 -11.14 -2.52 -13.02
CA ARG A 324 -10.89 -2.18 -11.62
C ARG A 324 -9.44 -2.48 -11.26
N VAL A 325 -8.84 -1.69 -10.37
CA VAL A 325 -7.40 -1.82 -10.04
C VAL A 325 -7.12 -3.14 -9.29
N VAL A 326 -5.93 -3.69 -9.40
CA VAL A 326 -5.46 -4.80 -8.56
C VAL A 326 -4.14 -4.37 -7.90
N LEU A 327 -4.03 -4.60 -6.60
CA LEU A 327 -2.94 -4.10 -5.77
C LEU A 327 -1.79 -5.10 -5.66
N ILE A 328 -1.07 -5.31 -6.76
CA ILE A 328 0.08 -6.22 -6.84
C ILE A 328 1.43 -5.49 -6.67
N ASP A 329 2.52 -6.26 -6.56
CA ASP A 329 3.91 -5.77 -6.45
C ASP A 329 4.12 -4.77 -5.30
N ASN A 330 3.98 -5.27 -4.07
CA ASN A 330 4.12 -4.48 -2.84
C ASN A 330 5.52 -4.62 -2.19
N GLY A 331 6.44 -5.38 -2.82
CA GLY A 331 7.78 -5.68 -2.31
C GLY A 331 8.64 -4.46 -1.99
N LYS A 332 8.42 -3.31 -2.62
CA LYS A 332 9.18 -2.07 -2.38
C LYS A 332 8.81 -1.34 -1.09
N ALA A 333 7.82 -1.82 -0.35
CA ALA A 333 7.39 -1.22 0.89
C ALA A 333 8.33 -1.50 2.07
N PHE A 334 8.09 -0.83 3.20
CA PHE A 334 8.84 -0.94 4.46
C PHE A 334 10.33 -0.56 4.34
N GLY A 335 10.62 0.42 3.47
CA GLY A 335 11.90 1.14 3.28
C GLY A 335 12.65 1.49 4.54
N ASN A 336 12.06 2.45 5.22
CA ASN A 336 12.68 3.18 6.30
C ASN A 336 11.57 3.49 7.32
N PRO A 337 11.66 3.00 8.57
CA PRO A 337 10.61 3.24 9.57
C PRO A 337 10.60 4.68 10.11
N HIS A 338 11.66 5.45 9.83
CA HIS A 338 11.91 6.77 10.41
C HIS A 338 11.49 7.92 9.49
N LYS A 339 11.08 7.64 8.26
CA LYS A 339 10.72 8.64 7.25
C LYS A 339 9.33 8.39 6.68
N ASP A 340 8.52 9.43 6.62
CA ASP A 340 7.20 9.41 6.00
C ASP A 340 7.20 10.30 4.75
N HIS A 341 7.00 9.69 3.59
CA HIS A 341 6.98 10.32 2.28
C HIS A 341 5.54 10.77 1.94
N LEU A 342 5.21 12.02 2.33
CA LEU A 342 3.85 12.57 2.17
C LEU A 342 3.37 12.59 0.72
N ASP A 343 4.29 12.72 -0.23
CA ASP A 343 4.01 12.77 -1.66
C ASP A 343 3.34 11.50 -2.23
N ILE A 344 3.45 10.36 -1.54
CA ILE A 344 2.66 9.15 -1.88
C ILE A 344 1.15 9.44 -1.76
N LEU A 345 0.73 10.32 -0.85
CA LEU A 345 -0.67 10.74 -0.69
C LEU A 345 -1.11 11.81 -1.70
N ALA A 346 -0.30 12.14 -2.72
CA ALA A 346 -0.67 13.12 -3.75
C ALA A 346 -2.05 12.90 -4.36
N PRO A 347 -2.47 11.67 -4.72
CA PRO A 347 -3.83 11.43 -5.19
C PRO A 347 -4.90 11.92 -4.20
N LEU A 348 -4.74 11.66 -2.90
CA LEU A 348 -5.70 12.06 -1.88
C LEU A 348 -5.75 13.59 -1.71
N TYR A 349 -4.59 14.23 -1.44
CA TYR A 349 -4.58 15.66 -1.10
C TYR A 349 -4.80 16.59 -2.31
N GLN A 350 -4.54 16.12 -3.54
CA GLN A 350 -4.80 16.91 -4.76
C GLN A 350 -6.24 16.74 -5.24
N CYS A 351 -6.79 15.53 -5.16
CA CYS A 351 -8.16 15.29 -5.63
C CYS A 351 -9.20 15.71 -4.61
N CYS A 352 -8.88 15.58 -3.31
CA CYS A 352 -9.83 15.67 -2.20
C CYS A 352 -11.12 14.91 -2.48
N LEU A 353 -10.96 13.64 -2.87
CA LEU A 353 -12.02 12.66 -3.06
C LEU A 353 -11.66 11.44 -2.21
N LEU A 354 -12.65 10.78 -1.63
CA LEU A 354 -12.44 9.53 -0.90
C LEU A 354 -13.72 8.71 -0.90
N ARG A 355 -13.60 7.38 -1.02
CA ARG A 355 -14.75 6.50 -0.89
C ARG A 355 -15.22 6.53 0.57
N ALA A 356 -16.53 6.69 0.79
CA ALA A 356 -17.09 6.77 2.14
C ALA A 356 -16.78 5.49 2.94
N THR A 357 -16.85 4.33 2.30
CA THR A 357 -16.53 3.05 2.94
C THR A 357 -15.05 2.94 3.33
N THR A 358 -14.12 3.45 2.52
CA THR A 358 -12.69 3.52 2.89
C THR A 358 -12.51 4.41 4.12
N TRP A 359 -13.16 5.58 4.15
CA TRP A 359 -13.07 6.49 5.29
C TRP A 359 -13.58 5.86 6.59
N GLU A 360 -14.79 5.30 6.55
CA GLU A 360 -15.39 4.60 7.69
C GLU A 360 -14.49 3.46 8.18
N ARG A 361 -13.88 2.71 7.25
CA ARG A 361 -13.00 1.59 7.58
C ARG A 361 -11.72 2.06 8.26
N LEU A 362 -11.07 3.12 7.78
CA LEU A 362 -9.87 3.67 8.41
C LEU A 362 -10.13 4.09 9.85
N GLN A 363 -11.28 4.71 10.11
CA GLN A 363 -11.68 5.15 11.46
C GLN A 363 -11.91 3.97 12.43
N VAL A 364 -12.22 2.76 11.95
CA VAL A 364 -12.31 1.57 12.81
C VAL A 364 -10.97 1.21 13.44
N PHE A 365 -9.86 1.55 12.78
CA PHE A 365 -8.51 1.19 13.23
C PHE A 365 -7.78 2.33 13.95
N SER A 366 -8.50 3.36 14.39
CA SER A 366 -7.98 4.43 15.24
C SER A 366 -7.44 3.91 16.58
N GLY A 367 -6.51 4.66 17.19
CA GLY A 367 -5.98 4.32 18.51
C GLY A 367 -4.99 3.15 18.55
N GLY A 368 -4.22 2.96 17.46
CA GLY A 368 -3.05 2.08 17.48
C GLY A 368 -3.35 0.59 17.31
N VAL A 369 -4.48 0.23 16.71
CA VAL A 369 -4.95 -1.17 16.61
C VAL A 369 -4.76 -1.78 15.23
N LEU A 370 -4.33 -1.00 14.24
CA LEU A 370 -4.14 -1.48 12.86
C LEU A 370 -3.05 -2.56 12.81
N THR A 371 -1.88 -2.23 13.32
CA THR A 371 -0.72 -3.13 13.41
C THR A 371 -0.94 -4.25 14.41
N GLU A 372 -1.67 -4.01 15.51
CA GLU A 372 -2.06 -5.06 16.47
C GLU A 372 -2.83 -6.19 15.77
N LEU A 373 -3.81 -5.84 14.92
CA LEU A 373 -4.61 -6.85 14.22
C LEU A 373 -3.80 -7.57 13.14
N VAL A 374 -2.98 -6.87 12.35
CA VAL A 374 -2.12 -7.53 11.35
C VAL A 374 -1.13 -8.50 12.03
N ASP A 375 -0.54 -8.08 13.15
CA ASP A 375 0.37 -8.93 13.94
C ASP A 375 -0.34 -10.18 14.47
N ARG A 376 -1.60 -10.05 14.94
CA ARG A 376 -2.41 -11.19 15.38
C ARG A 376 -2.79 -12.16 14.26
N LEU A 377 -3.10 -11.65 13.06
CA LEU A 377 -3.43 -12.47 11.91
C LEU A 377 -2.22 -13.25 11.39
N THR A 378 -1.02 -12.68 11.53
CA THR A 378 0.21 -13.24 10.98
C THR A 378 0.97 -14.14 11.96
N LYS A 379 0.51 -14.34 13.19
CA LYS A 379 1.18 -15.19 14.21
C LYS A 379 1.51 -16.61 13.77
N ASN A 380 0.72 -17.17 12.85
CA ASN A 380 0.92 -18.52 12.33
C ASN A 380 1.58 -18.52 10.94
N ASP A 381 1.99 -17.37 10.43
CA ASP A 381 2.78 -17.29 9.21
C ASP A 381 4.23 -17.69 9.51
N ALA A 382 4.87 -18.42 8.60
CA ALA A 382 6.22 -18.94 8.80
C ALA A 382 7.28 -17.84 8.96
N LEU A 383 6.98 -16.62 8.51
CA LEU A 383 7.88 -15.47 8.60
C LEU A 383 7.57 -14.53 9.76
N TYR A 384 6.68 -14.92 10.67
CA TYR A 384 6.40 -14.11 11.86
C TYR A 384 7.66 -13.95 12.73
N PRO A 385 7.99 -12.75 13.23
CA PRO A 385 7.31 -11.47 12.99
C PRO A 385 7.63 -10.87 11.61
N LEU A 386 6.63 -10.31 10.92
CA LEU A 386 6.83 -9.77 9.57
C LEU A 386 7.62 -8.45 9.55
N ILE A 387 7.30 -7.51 10.45
CA ILE A 387 7.92 -6.19 10.52
C ILE A 387 8.37 -5.85 11.95
N THR A 388 9.41 -5.03 12.07
CA THR A 388 9.93 -4.58 13.37
C THR A 388 8.97 -3.61 14.07
N ASP A 389 9.13 -3.44 15.39
CA ASP A 389 8.35 -2.47 16.16
C ASP A 389 8.54 -1.02 15.69
N LYS A 390 9.70 -0.71 15.11
CA LYS A 390 9.94 0.60 14.47
C LYS A 390 9.00 0.81 13.29
N HIS A 391 8.83 -0.21 12.44
CA HIS A 391 7.87 -0.15 11.33
C HIS A 391 6.42 -0.12 11.81
N LYS A 392 6.07 -0.90 12.84
CA LYS A 392 4.72 -0.86 13.45
C LYS A 392 4.36 0.55 13.91
N ARG A 393 5.24 1.20 14.69
CA ARG A 393 5.06 2.61 15.08
C ARG A 393 4.95 3.55 13.89
N GLY A 394 5.73 3.29 12.83
CA GLY A 394 5.65 4.03 11.59
C GLY A 394 4.27 3.92 10.93
N VAL A 395 3.68 2.71 10.85
CA VAL A 395 2.35 2.50 10.25
C VAL A 395 1.28 3.29 11.01
N GLU A 396 1.26 3.19 12.35
CA GLU A 396 0.28 3.90 13.19
C GLU A 396 0.43 5.42 13.08
N ARG A 397 1.67 5.93 13.07
CA ARG A 397 1.95 7.35 12.82
C ARG A 397 1.41 7.81 11.46
N ARG A 398 1.60 7.01 10.42
CA ARG A 398 1.12 7.31 9.05
C ARG A 398 -0.41 7.29 8.96
N LEU A 399 -1.10 6.45 9.73
CA LEU A 399 -2.56 6.50 9.82
C LEU A 399 -3.04 7.87 10.37
N LEU A 400 -2.35 8.44 11.36
CA LEU A 400 -2.67 9.79 11.86
C LEU A 400 -2.45 10.87 10.79
N VAL A 401 -1.42 10.73 9.96
CA VAL A 401 -1.19 11.64 8.84
C VAL A 401 -2.33 11.55 7.82
N ILE A 402 -2.82 10.35 7.52
CA ILE A 402 -3.98 10.16 6.64
C ILE A 402 -5.21 10.89 7.21
N PHE A 403 -5.51 10.74 8.51
CA PHE A 403 -6.60 11.48 9.15
C PHE A 403 -6.43 13.00 9.00
N ALA A 404 -5.21 13.50 9.20
CA ALA A 404 -4.92 14.93 9.03
C ALA A 404 -5.09 15.41 7.58
N VAL A 405 -4.74 14.59 6.58
CA VAL A 405 -4.97 14.90 5.16
C VAL A 405 -6.46 14.89 4.83
N VAL A 406 -7.24 13.96 5.38
CA VAL A 406 -8.70 13.94 5.20
C VAL A 406 -9.34 15.17 5.84
N GLU A 407 -8.97 15.54 7.06
CA GLU A 407 -9.45 16.79 7.69
C GLU A 407 -9.01 18.03 6.91
N TYR A 408 -7.86 18.02 6.23
CA TYR A 408 -7.47 19.08 5.30
C TYR A 408 -8.40 19.17 4.08
N CYS A 409 -8.75 18.03 3.50
CA CYS A 409 -9.69 18.00 2.38
C CYS A 409 -11.13 18.34 2.80
N MET A 410 -11.55 17.94 4.00
CA MET A 410 -12.88 18.27 4.54
C MET A 410 -13.07 19.77 4.72
N ASP A 411 -12.05 20.50 5.19
CA ASP A 411 -12.14 21.97 5.31
C ASP A 411 -12.34 22.66 3.95
N ARG A 412 -11.87 22.03 2.85
CA ARG A 412 -11.91 22.61 1.50
C ARG A 412 -13.16 22.21 0.71
N GLU A 413 -13.55 20.95 0.77
CA GLU A 413 -14.61 20.38 -0.07
C GLU A 413 -15.89 20.04 0.73
N GLY A 414 -15.82 20.07 2.07
CA GLY A 414 -16.88 19.58 2.94
C GLY A 414 -17.17 18.09 2.72
N GLU A 415 -18.39 17.66 3.02
CA GLU A 415 -18.82 16.26 2.84
C GLU A 415 -18.82 15.82 1.37
N LYS A 416 -18.77 16.75 0.40
CA LYS A 416 -18.76 16.43 -1.03
C LYS A 416 -17.53 15.64 -1.46
N MET A 417 -16.46 15.62 -0.66
CA MET A 417 -15.30 14.78 -0.93
C MET A 417 -15.63 13.28 -0.86
N PHE A 418 -16.59 12.90 -0.02
CA PHE A 418 -16.96 11.50 0.17
C PHE A 418 -17.86 11.01 -0.97
N LYS A 419 -17.53 9.84 -1.51
CA LYS A 419 -18.25 9.19 -2.61
C LYS A 419 -18.79 7.84 -2.17
N ASN A 420 -20.07 7.59 -2.44
CA ASN A 420 -20.78 6.34 -2.15
C ASN A 420 -20.75 5.37 -3.34
N LEU A 421 -19.66 5.39 -4.11
CA LEU A 421 -19.47 4.62 -5.35
C LEU A 421 -18.60 3.40 -5.13
#